data_AF-A0AA38XUY4-F1
#
_entry.id   AF-A0AA38XUY4-F1
#
_cell.length_a   1.000
_cell.length_b   1.000
_cell.length_c   1.000
_cell.angle_alpha   90.00
_cell.angle_beta   90.00
_cell.angle_gamma   90.00
#
_symmetry.space_group_name_H-M   'P 1'
#
loop_
_entity.id
_entity.type
_entity.pdbx_description
1 polymer ?
#
loop_
_entity_poly.entity_id
_entity_poly.type
_entity_poly.pdbx_seq_one_letter_code
_entity_poly.pdbx_strand_id
1 'polypeptide(L)'
;MNSAARHVVKTLPDIVMAYGVSDEYSFVFHKSTTLFERRNAKLVSTVVSTFTAAYVMFWPRGFFVSAVETETEREKGETKGKKKEMEQQQEQQERDLDVEMIPTFDARAVCYPSWENLRDYLSWRQVDCHINNLYNTTFWALVQRGGMSQTAAEESLKGTLASDKNEILWSRFGINYNNEPEMFRKGSVVFREYALETTTTKTNAGKTENENLPEDEKPVSVSKTQFEKMRKARQKAKIVTAHLDIIKDDFWLVRPWLRSGKPGRPVE
;
A
#
# COMPACT_ATOMS: atom_id res chain seq x y z
N MET A 1 2.66 -8.14 -2.72
CA MET A 1 1.51 -7.26 -2.39
C MET A 1 1.51 -5.93 -3.16
N ASN A 2 2.49 -5.05 -2.96
CA ASN A 2 2.49 -3.69 -3.54
C ASN A 2 2.35 -3.65 -5.08
N SER A 3 2.99 -4.55 -5.81
CA SER A 3 2.87 -4.63 -7.28
C SER A 3 1.44 -4.97 -7.73
N ALA A 4 0.76 -5.87 -7.01
CA ALA A 4 -0.63 -6.22 -7.28
C ALA A 4 -1.57 -5.03 -6.99
N ALA A 5 -1.38 -4.36 -5.84
CA ALA A 5 -2.14 -3.15 -5.50
C ALA A 5 -1.96 -2.04 -6.54
N ARG A 6 -0.72 -1.80 -6.98
CA ARG A 6 -0.39 -0.83 -8.04
C ARG A 6 -1.11 -1.17 -9.34
N HIS A 7 -1.22 -2.46 -9.69
CA HIS A 7 -1.97 -2.90 -10.86
C HIS A 7 -3.48 -2.66 -10.70
N VAL A 8 -4.07 -2.98 -9.55
CA VAL A 8 -5.49 -2.69 -9.28
C VAL A 8 -5.79 -1.19 -9.40
N VAL A 9 -4.98 -0.33 -8.77
CA VAL A 9 -5.12 1.13 -8.87
C VAL A 9 -5.00 1.59 -10.32
N LYS A 10 -4.09 0.99 -11.11
CA LYS A 10 -3.94 1.28 -12.55
C LYS A 10 -5.20 0.92 -13.34
N THR A 11 -5.72 -0.28 -13.12
CA THR A 11 -6.84 -0.87 -13.86
C THR A 11 -8.18 -0.20 -13.52
N LEU A 12 -8.33 0.32 -12.30
CA LEU A 12 -9.56 0.97 -11.82
C LEU A 12 -9.29 2.45 -11.48
N PRO A 13 -9.44 3.39 -12.46
CA PRO A 13 -9.10 4.80 -12.26
C PRO A 13 -9.96 5.55 -11.23
N ASP A 14 -11.06 4.96 -10.78
CA ASP A 14 -11.94 5.52 -9.75
C ASP A 14 -11.39 5.32 -8.32
N ILE A 15 -10.37 4.48 -8.17
CA ILE A 15 -9.61 4.35 -6.93
C ILE A 15 -8.68 5.56 -6.79
N VAL A 16 -8.85 6.31 -5.70
CA VAL A 16 -8.04 7.50 -5.41
C VAL A 16 -6.76 7.17 -4.66
N MET A 17 -6.83 6.15 -3.80
CA MET A 17 -5.72 5.67 -2.99
C MET A 17 -5.95 4.21 -2.59
N ALA A 18 -4.86 3.49 -2.34
CA ALA A 18 -4.86 2.24 -1.62
C ALA A 18 -3.83 2.29 -0.50
N TYR A 19 -4.10 1.58 0.59
CA TYR A 19 -3.18 1.42 1.72
C TYR A 19 -3.02 -0.07 2.03
N GLY A 20 -1.80 -0.54 2.24
CA GLY A 20 -1.54 -1.94 2.55
C GLY A 20 -0.52 -2.12 3.65
N VAL A 21 -0.73 -3.16 4.45
CA VAL A 21 0.12 -3.60 5.56
C VAL A 21 0.01 -5.11 5.64
N SER A 22 1.11 -5.81 5.98
CA SER A 22 1.11 -7.27 6.11
C SER A 22 0.54 -7.94 4.84
N ASP A 23 -0.54 -8.68 5.01
CA ASP A 23 -1.31 -9.45 4.05
C ASP A 23 -2.63 -8.76 3.65
N GLU A 24 -2.89 -7.52 4.10
CA GLU A 24 -4.09 -6.76 3.78
C GLU A 24 -3.84 -5.53 2.90
N TYR A 25 -4.87 -5.16 2.12
CA TYR A 25 -4.89 -3.95 1.30
C TYR A 25 -6.31 -3.34 1.25
N SER A 26 -6.41 -2.06 1.59
CA SER A 26 -7.62 -1.24 1.48
C SER A 26 -7.59 -0.42 0.20
N PHE A 27 -8.67 -0.44 -0.59
CA PHE A 27 -8.82 0.36 -1.81
C PHE A 27 -9.94 1.38 -1.65
N VAL A 28 -9.62 2.66 -1.82
CA VAL A 28 -10.57 3.77 -1.64
C VAL A 28 -11.10 4.23 -2.99
N PHE A 29 -12.38 3.98 -3.26
CA PHE A 29 -13.09 4.58 -4.38
C PHE A 29 -13.56 5.99 -4.02
N HIS A 30 -13.46 6.93 -4.96
CA HIS A 30 -14.00 8.27 -4.75
C HIS A 30 -15.52 8.22 -4.54
N LYS A 31 -16.08 9.08 -3.66
CA LYS A 31 -17.53 9.10 -3.35
C LYS A 31 -18.41 9.24 -4.59
N SER A 32 -17.92 9.91 -5.63
CA SER A 32 -18.64 10.11 -6.91
C SER A 32 -18.53 8.93 -7.90
N THR A 33 -17.94 7.79 -7.52
CA THR A 33 -17.82 6.65 -8.44
C THR A 33 -19.20 6.18 -8.90
N THR A 34 -19.31 5.91 -10.20
CA THR A 34 -20.48 5.27 -10.84
C THR A 34 -20.13 3.89 -11.39
N LEU A 35 -18.91 3.41 -11.11
CA LEU A 35 -18.41 2.13 -11.59
C LEU A 35 -19.37 1.00 -11.17
N PHE A 36 -19.78 0.21 -12.17
CA PHE A 36 -20.74 -0.90 -12.00
C PHE A 36 -22.04 -0.52 -11.30
N GLU A 37 -22.48 0.74 -11.42
CA GLU A 37 -23.65 1.28 -10.71
C GLU A 37 -23.54 1.11 -9.19
N ARG A 38 -22.30 1.11 -8.67
CA ARG A 38 -21.98 0.93 -7.25
C ARG A 38 -22.47 -0.40 -6.67
N ARG A 39 -22.70 -1.41 -7.51
CA ARG A 39 -23.09 -2.76 -7.05
C ARG A 39 -21.94 -3.38 -6.27
N ASN A 40 -22.17 -3.60 -4.97
CA ASN A 40 -21.19 -4.17 -4.03
C ASN A 40 -20.52 -5.44 -4.61
N ALA A 41 -21.32 -6.42 -5.04
CA ALA A 41 -20.81 -7.68 -5.58
C ALA A 41 -19.84 -7.47 -6.77
N LYS A 42 -20.08 -6.48 -7.64
CA LYS A 42 -19.20 -6.20 -8.77
C LYS A 42 -17.92 -5.48 -8.36
N LEU A 43 -18.00 -4.53 -7.42
CA LEU A 43 -16.82 -3.85 -6.89
C LEU A 43 -15.89 -4.83 -6.18
N VAL A 44 -16.43 -5.62 -5.26
CA VAL A 44 -15.68 -6.61 -4.47
C VAL A 44 -15.05 -7.66 -5.38
N SER A 45 -15.85 -8.33 -6.21
CA SER A 45 -15.33 -9.39 -7.10
C SER A 45 -14.30 -8.89 -8.10
N THR A 46 -14.46 -7.67 -8.63
CA THR A 46 -13.48 -7.10 -9.59
C THR A 46 -12.16 -6.77 -8.90
N VAL A 47 -12.19 -6.13 -7.72
CA VAL A 47 -10.98 -5.79 -6.98
C VAL A 47 -10.23 -7.06 -6.58
N VAL A 48 -10.91 -8.02 -5.95
CA VAL A 48 -10.24 -9.23 -5.43
C VAL A 48 -9.69 -10.10 -6.56
N SER A 49 -10.46 -10.33 -7.64
CA SER A 49 -9.97 -11.13 -8.77
C SER A 49 -8.79 -10.47 -9.49
N THR A 50 -8.84 -9.15 -9.69
CA THR A 50 -7.73 -8.39 -10.28
C THR A 50 -6.50 -8.43 -9.37
N PHE A 51 -6.68 -8.31 -8.06
CA PHE A 51 -5.58 -8.38 -7.09
C PHE A 51 -4.94 -9.77 -7.06
N THR A 52 -5.74 -10.83 -6.94
CA THR A 52 -5.26 -12.22 -6.93
C THR A 52 -4.51 -12.55 -8.22
N ALA A 53 -5.10 -12.23 -9.38
CA ALA A 53 -4.46 -12.48 -10.67
C ALA A 53 -3.13 -11.73 -10.81
N ALA A 54 -3.09 -10.46 -10.39
CA ALA A 54 -1.87 -9.68 -10.40
C ALA A 54 -0.83 -10.21 -9.39
N TYR A 55 -1.26 -10.69 -8.22
CA TYR A 55 -0.38 -11.25 -7.21
C TYR A 55 0.31 -12.52 -7.72
N VAL A 56 -0.46 -13.45 -8.29
CA VAL A 56 0.04 -14.67 -8.94
C VAL A 56 1.00 -14.31 -10.08
N MET A 57 0.61 -13.37 -10.96
CA MET A 57 1.44 -12.96 -12.10
C MET A 57 2.76 -12.31 -11.68
N PHE A 58 2.76 -11.55 -10.58
CA PHE A 58 3.97 -10.90 -10.07
C PHE A 58 4.74 -11.73 -9.05
N TRP A 59 4.26 -12.93 -8.69
CA TRP A 59 4.92 -13.80 -7.72
C TRP A 59 6.38 -14.10 -8.07
N PRO A 60 6.72 -14.51 -9.32
CA PRO A 60 8.12 -14.81 -9.64
C PRO A 60 9.04 -13.59 -9.48
N ARG A 61 8.52 -12.40 -9.80
CA ARG A 61 9.25 -11.13 -9.67
C ARG A 61 9.37 -10.64 -8.23
N GLY A 62 8.57 -11.16 -7.30
CA GLY A 62 8.63 -10.79 -5.89
C GLY A 62 9.63 -11.65 -5.11
N PHE A 63 9.75 -12.92 -5.48
CA PHE A 63 10.53 -13.91 -4.74
C PHE A 63 11.89 -14.24 -5.39
N PHE A 64 12.07 -14.00 -6.69
CA PHE A 64 13.25 -14.46 -7.43
C PHE A 64 14.00 -13.34 -8.18
N VAL A 65 14.14 -12.17 -7.55
CA VAL A 65 14.86 -11.00 -8.12
C VAL A 65 16.38 -11.17 -8.15
N SER A 66 16.94 -12.16 -7.46
CA SER A 66 18.39 -12.30 -7.26
C SER A 66 19.20 -12.92 -8.42
N ALA A 67 18.58 -13.33 -9.53
CA ALA A 67 19.32 -14.03 -10.60
C ALA A 67 19.73 -13.17 -11.81
N VAL A 68 19.11 -12.01 -12.04
CA VAL A 68 19.26 -11.29 -13.34
C VAL A 68 20.43 -10.30 -13.36
N GLU A 69 20.94 -9.84 -12.21
CA GLU A 69 22.05 -8.87 -12.17
C GLU A 69 23.45 -9.51 -12.25
N THR A 70 23.56 -10.84 -12.20
CA THR A 70 24.85 -11.56 -12.25
C THR A 70 25.19 -12.20 -13.61
N GLU A 71 24.33 -12.06 -14.62
CA GLU A 71 24.57 -12.67 -15.94
C GLU A 71 25.48 -11.85 -16.86
N THR A 72 25.82 -10.61 -16.52
CA THR A 72 26.70 -9.77 -17.35
C THR A 72 28.18 -10.17 -17.30
N GLU A 73 28.59 -11.14 -16.46
CA GLU A 73 29.99 -11.58 -16.35
C GLU A 73 30.23 -13.08 -16.65
N ARG A 74 29.24 -13.83 -17.11
CA ARG A 74 29.38 -15.29 -17.37
C ARG A 74 29.26 -15.68 -18.85
N GLU A 75 29.74 -14.83 -19.76
CA GLU A 75 30.07 -15.26 -21.13
C GLU A 75 31.57 -15.52 -21.25
N LYS A 76 32.02 -16.69 -20.79
CA LYS A 76 33.23 -17.40 -21.27
C LYS A 76 33.30 -18.77 -20.60
N GLY A 77 32.84 -19.80 -21.32
CA GLY A 77 33.01 -21.19 -20.89
C GLY A 77 31.91 -22.12 -21.40
N GLU A 78 31.98 -22.49 -22.67
CA GLU A 78 31.25 -23.63 -23.21
C GLU A 78 31.80 -24.92 -22.58
N THR A 79 30.89 -25.72 -21.99
CA THR A 79 30.75 -27.19 -22.04
C THR A 79 30.04 -27.65 -20.76
N LYS A 80 28.69 -27.74 -20.75
CA LYS A 80 27.88 -28.46 -19.73
C LYS A 80 26.38 -28.46 -20.13
N GLY A 81 26.02 -29.22 -21.16
CA GLY A 81 24.67 -29.20 -21.75
C GLY A 81 23.57 -29.84 -20.89
N LYS A 82 23.83 -30.96 -20.21
CA LYS A 82 22.75 -31.70 -19.49
C LYS A 82 22.56 -31.35 -18.02
N LYS A 83 23.63 -30.94 -17.33
CA LYS A 83 23.55 -30.55 -15.91
C LYS A 83 22.90 -29.18 -15.74
N LYS A 84 23.18 -28.24 -16.66
CA LYS A 84 22.50 -26.94 -16.72
C LYS A 84 21.01 -27.08 -17.02
N GLU A 85 20.59 -27.99 -17.89
CA GLU A 85 19.17 -28.21 -18.18
C GLU A 85 18.39 -28.75 -16.97
N MET A 86 18.95 -29.71 -16.22
CA MET A 86 18.33 -30.21 -14.98
C MET A 86 18.33 -29.16 -13.86
N GLU A 87 19.42 -28.41 -13.68
CA GLU A 87 19.49 -27.30 -12.71
C GLU A 87 18.49 -26.19 -13.07
N GLN A 88 18.36 -25.82 -14.35
CA GLN A 88 17.39 -24.83 -14.82
C GLN A 88 15.94 -25.30 -14.71
N GLN A 89 15.67 -26.58 -14.95
CA GLN A 89 14.33 -27.16 -14.76
C GLN A 89 13.94 -27.20 -13.28
N GLN A 90 14.88 -27.51 -12.39
CA GLN A 90 14.65 -27.51 -10.94
C GLN A 90 14.47 -26.09 -10.40
N GLU A 91 15.30 -25.12 -10.85
CA GLU A 91 15.12 -23.69 -10.53
C GLU A 91 13.83 -23.11 -11.12
N GLN A 92 13.34 -23.61 -12.26
CA GLN A 92 12.04 -23.21 -12.80
C GLN A 92 10.88 -23.80 -11.98
N GLN A 93 11.01 -25.06 -11.55
CA GLN A 93 10.02 -25.73 -10.71
C GLN A 93 9.89 -25.09 -9.32
N GLU A 94 10.99 -24.59 -8.74
CA GLU A 94 10.97 -23.82 -7.49
C GLU A 94 10.35 -22.42 -7.63
N ARG A 95 10.24 -21.90 -8.87
CA ARG A 95 9.67 -20.57 -9.17
C ARG A 95 8.17 -20.57 -9.39
N ASP A 96 7.60 -21.74 -9.67
CA ASP A 96 6.18 -21.90 -9.94
C ASP A 96 5.41 -22.04 -8.63
N LEU A 97 4.18 -21.54 -8.62
CA LEU A 97 3.29 -21.67 -7.47
C LEU A 97 2.80 -23.11 -7.35
N ASP A 98 2.83 -23.63 -6.13
CA ASP A 98 2.15 -24.88 -5.80
C ASP A 98 0.63 -24.67 -5.89
N VAL A 99 -0.04 -25.54 -6.65
CA VAL A 99 -1.49 -25.51 -6.87
C VAL A 99 -2.25 -25.71 -5.56
N GLU A 100 -1.67 -26.43 -4.60
CA GLU A 100 -2.29 -26.66 -3.28
C GLU A 100 -2.19 -25.41 -2.37
N MET A 101 -1.22 -24.52 -2.64
CA MET A 101 -0.92 -23.34 -1.82
C MET A 101 -1.07 -22.03 -2.61
N ILE A 102 -2.04 -21.97 -3.53
CA ILE A 102 -2.32 -20.77 -4.31
C ILE A 102 -2.72 -19.62 -3.37
N PRO A 103 -2.15 -18.41 -3.53
CA PRO A 103 -2.53 -17.25 -2.74
C PRO A 103 -3.99 -16.90 -3.01
N THR A 104 -4.79 -16.86 -1.95
CA THR A 104 -6.20 -16.48 -1.99
C THR A 104 -6.44 -15.27 -1.11
N PHE A 105 -7.45 -14.47 -1.47
CA PHE A 105 -7.77 -13.23 -0.77
C PHE A 105 -9.28 -13.17 -0.56
N ASP A 106 -9.70 -12.75 0.64
CA ASP A 106 -11.06 -12.30 0.88
C ASP A 106 -11.18 -10.82 0.50
N ALA A 107 -12.41 -10.33 0.37
CA ALA A 107 -12.66 -8.92 0.16
C ALA A 107 -14.05 -8.53 0.65
N ARG A 108 -14.16 -7.31 1.19
CA ARG A 108 -15.41 -6.71 1.64
C ARG A 108 -15.46 -5.24 1.24
N ALA A 109 -16.68 -4.72 1.07
CA ALA A 109 -16.91 -3.29 0.84
C ALA A 109 -17.50 -2.65 2.11
N VAL A 110 -16.96 -1.49 2.49
CA VAL A 110 -17.43 -0.68 3.62
C VAL A 110 -17.68 0.74 3.12
N CYS A 111 -18.80 1.34 3.51
CA CYS A 111 -19.16 2.71 3.16
C CYS A 111 -18.89 3.65 4.32
N TYR A 112 -18.07 4.67 4.09
CA TYR A 112 -17.85 5.77 5.04
C TYR A 112 -18.68 6.98 4.62
N PRO A 113 -19.57 7.51 5.49
CA PRO A 113 -20.49 8.59 5.11
C PRO A 113 -19.78 9.95 5.01
N SER A 114 -18.68 10.14 5.73
CA SER A 114 -17.90 11.38 5.72
C SER A 114 -16.42 11.14 5.38
N TRP A 115 -15.72 12.24 5.08
CA TRP A 115 -14.28 12.21 4.81
C TRP A 115 -13.48 11.88 6.08
N GLU A 116 -13.99 12.34 7.22
CA GLU A 116 -13.43 12.17 8.54
C GLU A 116 -13.46 10.68 8.93
N ASN A 117 -14.59 9.99 8.72
CA ASN A 117 -14.65 8.55 9.01
C ASN A 117 -13.71 7.72 8.13
N LEU A 118 -13.50 8.12 6.88
CA LEU A 118 -12.53 7.48 6.00
C LEU A 118 -11.10 7.70 6.50
N ARG A 119 -10.77 8.92 6.93
CA ARG A 119 -9.46 9.23 7.52
C ARG A 119 -9.23 8.46 8.81
N ASP A 120 -10.22 8.35 9.68
CA ASP A 120 -10.16 7.56 10.91
C ASP A 120 -9.89 6.09 10.62
N TYR A 121 -10.58 5.51 9.63
CA TYR A 121 -10.35 4.13 9.20
C TYR A 121 -8.91 3.91 8.74
N LEU A 122 -8.38 4.77 7.87
CA LEU A 122 -7.03 4.64 7.34
C LEU A 122 -5.97 4.88 8.43
N SER A 123 -6.23 5.82 9.34
CA SER A 123 -5.38 6.07 10.50
C SER A 123 -5.36 4.86 11.42
N TRP A 124 -6.52 4.25 11.68
CA TRP A 124 -6.62 3.01 12.44
C TRP A 124 -5.82 1.86 11.82
N ARG A 125 -5.87 1.70 10.48
CA ARG A 125 -5.03 0.70 9.78
C ARG A 125 -3.53 0.98 9.89
N GLN A 126 -3.11 2.25 9.89
CA GLN A 126 -1.69 2.60 10.07
C GLN A 126 -1.22 2.48 11.52
N VAL A 127 -2.07 2.79 12.50
CA VAL A 127 -1.76 2.54 13.91
C VAL A 127 -1.61 1.05 14.18
N ASP A 128 -2.50 0.22 13.63
CA ASP A 128 -2.42 -1.25 13.73
C ASP A 128 -1.13 -1.79 13.09
N CYS A 129 -0.72 -1.24 11.94
CA CYS A 129 0.58 -1.53 11.33
C CYS A 129 1.75 -1.28 12.30
N HIS A 130 1.75 -0.12 12.94
CA HIS A 130 2.83 0.26 13.85
C HIS A 130 2.90 -0.68 15.07
N ILE A 131 1.73 -0.98 15.67
CA ILE A 131 1.62 -1.86 16.84
C ILE A 131 2.09 -3.28 16.50
N ASN A 132 1.58 -3.85 15.41
CA ASN A 132 1.90 -5.21 15.00
C ASN A 132 3.36 -5.33 14.58
N ASN A 133 3.90 -4.34 13.86
CA ASN A 133 5.31 -4.36 13.47
C ASN A 133 6.24 -4.28 14.69
N LEU A 134 6.00 -3.35 15.63
CA LEU A 134 6.81 -3.26 16.85
C LEU A 134 6.77 -4.55 17.67
N TYR A 135 5.58 -5.14 17.81
CA TYR A 135 5.43 -6.43 18.47
C TYR A 135 6.22 -7.53 17.74
N ASN A 136 6.03 -7.69 16.44
CA ASN A 136 6.66 -8.75 15.65
C ASN A 136 8.18 -8.60 15.57
N THR A 137 8.70 -7.37 15.42
CA THR A 137 10.15 -7.11 15.46
C THR A 137 10.73 -7.54 16.80
N THR A 138 10.06 -7.23 17.90
CA THR A 138 10.51 -7.60 19.26
C THR A 138 10.40 -9.11 19.47
N PHE A 139 9.27 -9.71 19.10
CA PHE A 139 9.01 -11.14 19.22
C PHE A 139 10.04 -11.97 18.47
N TRP A 140 10.28 -11.66 17.19
CA TRP A 140 11.26 -12.39 16.39
C TRP A 140 12.70 -12.12 16.80
N ALA A 141 13.02 -10.94 17.34
CA ALA A 141 14.32 -10.72 17.95
C ALA A 141 14.53 -11.62 19.18
N LEU A 142 13.54 -11.77 20.05
CA LEU A 142 13.59 -12.67 21.21
C LEU A 142 13.74 -14.15 20.79
N VAL A 143 13.02 -14.58 19.76
CA VAL A 143 13.08 -15.97 19.26
C VAL A 143 14.39 -16.24 18.53
N GLN A 144 14.70 -15.46 17.49
CA GLN A 144 15.80 -15.76 16.56
C GLN A 144 17.17 -15.35 17.10
N ARG A 145 17.25 -14.22 17.82
CA ARG A 145 18.52 -13.71 18.38
C ARG A 145 18.67 -14.04 19.86
N GLY A 146 17.56 -14.02 20.61
CA GLY A 146 17.54 -14.33 22.04
C GLY A 146 17.43 -15.82 22.37
N GLY A 147 17.17 -16.69 21.38
CA GLY A 147 17.05 -18.14 21.58
C GLY A 147 15.83 -18.57 22.40
N MET A 148 14.84 -17.70 22.59
CA MET A 148 13.60 -18.04 23.29
C MET A 148 12.71 -18.93 22.44
N SER A 149 11.93 -19.79 23.09
CA SER A 149 10.80 -20.44 22.40
C SER A 149 9.71 -19.42 22.07
N GLN A 150 8.88 -19.72 21.07
CA GLN A 150 7.77 -18.84 20.68
C GLN A 150 6.83 -18.55 21.86
N THR A 151 6.47 -19.58 22.63
CA THR A 151 5.61 -19.44 23.83
C THR A 151 6.26 -18.58 24.92
N ALA A 152 7.57 -18.72 25.15
CA ALA A 152 8.27 -17.92 26.14
C ALA A 152 8.38 -16.44 25.71
N ALA A 153 8.61 -16.19 24.42
CA ALA A 153 8.64 -14.84 23.86
C ALA A 153 7.27 -14.17 23.99
N GLU A 154 6.18 -14.87 23.66
CA GLU A 154 4.81 -14.36 23.81
C GLU A 154 4.49 -13.99 25.27
N GLU A 155 4.76 -14.89 26.22
CA GLU A 155 4.51 -14.63 27.64
C GLU A 155 5.36 -13.45 28.14
N SER A 156 6.60 -13.30 27.67
CA SER A 156 7.46 -12.17 28.04
C SER A 156 6.99 -10.82 27.51
N LEU A 157 6.26 -10.81 26.37
CA LEU A 157 5.72 -9.60 25.77
C LEU A 157 4.33 -9.25 26.28
N LYS A 158 3.68 -10.17 27.00
CA LYS A 158 2.35 -9.98 27.55
C LYS A 158 2.33 -8.84 28.58
N GLY A 159 1.40 -7.91 28.41
CA GLY A 159 1.26 -6.74 29.29
C GLY A 159 2.30 -5.64 29.08
N THR A 160 3.29 -5.82 28.19
CA THR A 160 4.31 -4.80 27.91
C THR A 160 3.75 -3.64 27.11
N LEU A 161 4.24 -2.44 27.37
CA LEU A 161 3.94 -1.23 26.61
C LEU A 161 4.85 -1.09 25.37
N ALA A 162 4.63 -0.04 24.58
CA ALA A 162 5.47 0.26 23.43
C ALA A 162 6.90 0.67 23.85
N SER A 163 7.04 1.41 24.96
CA SER A 163 8.34 1.78 25.54
C SER A 163 9.18 0.56 25.87
N ASP A 164 8.56 -0.43 26.52
CA ASP A 164 9.26 -1.62 27.01
C ASP A 164 9.78 -2.47 25.84
N LYS A 165 8.98 -2.59 24.77
CA LYS A 165 9.41 -3.26 23.53
C LYS A 165 10.60 -2.55 22.86
N ASN A 166 10.58 -1.22 22.81
CA ASN A 166 11.71 -0.44 22.30
C ASN A 166 12.96 -0.64 23.17
N GLU A 167 12.80 -0.66 24.50
CA GLU A 167 13.90 -0.92 25.43
C GLU A 167 14.46 -2.34 25.27
N ILE A 168 13.62 -3.36 25.10
CA ILE A 168 14.03 -4.74 24.83
C ILE A 168 14.86 -4.80 23.54
N LEU A 169 14.37 -4.19 22.46
CA LEU A 169 15.06 -4.13 21.17
C LEU A 169 16.44 -3.46 21.29
N TRP A 170 16.51 -2.32 21.98
CA TRP A 170 17.73 -1.57 22.14
C TRP A 170 18.73 -2.26 23.06
N SER A 171 18.33 -2.56 24.30
CA SER A 171 19.22 -3.05 25.35
C SER A 171 19.75 -4.46 25.09
N ARG A 172 18.92 -5.36 24.57
CA ARG A 172 19.30 -6.78 24.38
C ARG A 172 19.87 -7.06 23.00
N PHE A 173 19.43 -6.33 21.99
CA PHE A 173 19.74 -6.65 20.59
C PHE A 173 20.41 -5.51 19.82
N GLY A 174 20.57 -4.33 20.42
CA GLY A 174 21.13 -3.15 19.75
C GLY A 174 20.29 -2.65 18.59
N ILE A 175 19.00 -3.00 18.54
CA ILE A 175 18.09 -2.63 17.45
C ILE A 175 17.41 -1.31 17.80
N ASN A 176 17.66 -0.27 17.01
CA ASN A 176 16.87 0.95 17.07
C ASN A 176 15.67 0.81 16.13
N TYR A 177 14.47 0.62 16.70
CA TYR A 177 13.24 0.45 15.92
C TYR A 177 12.98 1.60 14.94
N ASN A 178 13.37 2.84 15.26
CA ASN A 178 13.18 3.98 14.36
C ASN A 178 13.99 3.89 13.06
N ASN A 179 15.03 3.05 13.04
CA ASN A 179 15.85 2.79 11.85
C ASN A 179 15.31 1.62 11.01
N GLU A 180 14.27 0.91 11.47
CA GLU A 180 13.60 -0.08 10.64
C GLU A 180 13.03 0.56 9.37
N PRO A 181 13.00 -0.17 8.23
CA PRO A 181 12.45 0.33 6.97
C PRO A 181 11.07 0.96 7.15
N GLU A 182 10.85 2.12 6.52
CA GLU A 182 9.58 2.82 6.61
C GLU A 182 8.41 1.98 6.13
N MET A 183 8.63 1.10 5.15
CA MET A 183 7.63 0.15 4.67
C MET A 183 7.09 -0.75 5.79
N PHE A 184 7.94 -1.18 6.71
CA PHE A 184 7.53 -2.04 7.84
C PHE A 184 6.82 -1.24 8.93
N ARG A 185 7.28 -0.02 9.19
CA ARG A 185 6.73 0.84 10.25
C ARG A 185 5.45 1.58 9.88
N LYS A 186 5.27 1.90 8.59
CA LYS A 186 4.21 2.78 8.09
C LYS A 186 3.31 2.11 7.05
N GLY A 187 3.64 0.91 6.59
CA GLY A 187 2.93 0.26 5.48
C GLY A 187 3.21 0.91 4.13
N SER A 188 2.33 0.66 3.16
CA SER A 188 2.50 1.09 1.77
C SER A 188 1.25 1.81 1.25
N VAL A 189 1.41 3.08 0.89
CA VAL A 189 0.35 3.90 0.28
C VAL A 189 0.56 3.91 -1.24
N VAL A 190 -0.48 3.60 -2.00
CA VAL A 190 -0.48 3.62 -3.46
C VAL A 190 -1.48 4.65 -3.96
N PHE A 191 -1.04 5.64 -4.71
CA PHE A 191 -1.91 6.70 -5.22
C PHE A 191 -1.42 7.25 -6.56
N ARG A 192 -2.27 8.06 -7.19
CA ARG A 192 -1.93 8.79 -8.41
C ARG A 192 -1.23 10.09 -8.06
N GLU A 193 -0.02 10.24 -8.56
CA GLU A 193 0.85 11.38 -8.30
C GLU A 193 0.49 12.55 -9.22
N TYR A 194 0.35 13.72 -8.62
CA TYR A 194 0.17 15.02 -9.24
C TYR A 194 1.10 16.00 -8.54
N ALA A 195 1.37 17.15 -9.14
CA ALA A 195 2.18 18.20 -8.55
C ALA A 195 1.59 18.62 -7.18
N LEU A 196 2.43 18.59 -6.15
CA LEU A 196 2.05 18.93 -4.79
C LEU A 196 1.60 20.40 -4.72
N GLU A 197 0.61 20.67 -3.87
CA GLU A 197 0.21 22.03 -3.56
C GLU A 197 1.05 22.57 -2.40
N THR A 198 1.59 23.78 -2.55
CA THR A 198 2.27 24.46 -1.45
C THR A 198 1.25 24.83 -0.39
N THR A 199 1.50 24.41 0.85
CA THR A 199 0.79 24.87 2.04
C THR A 199 1.16 26.32 2.34
N THR A 200 0.87 27.26 1.42
CA THR A 200 0.83 28.67 1.80
C THR A 200 -0.38 28.85 2.70
N THR A 201 -0.15 28.94 4.01
CA THR A 201 -1.02 29.70 4.92
C THR A 201 -1.17 31.09 4.31
N LYS A 202 -2.24 31.30 3.53
CA LYS A 202 -2.65 32.62 3.10
C LYS A 202 -3.25 33.33 4.30
N THR A 203 -2.42 33.86 5.19
CA THR A 203 -2.78 35.04 5.98
C THR A 203 -2.79 36.26 5.05
N ASN A 204 -3.77 36.34 4.17
CA ASN A 204 -4.17 37.62 3.58
C ASN A 204 -5.37 38.12 4.38
N ALA A 205 -5.07 39.00 5.32
CA ALA A 205 -6.04 39.88 5.95
C ALA A 205 -6.83 40.65 4.86
N GLY A 206 -8.15 40.65 4.99
CA GLY A 206 -9.02 41.59 4.27
C GLY A 206 -9.80 41.02 3.09
N LYS A 207 -10.62 40.00 3.32
CA LYS A 207 -12.03 39.93 2.89
C LYS A 207 -12.67 38.69 3.52
N THR A 208 -13.66 38.92 4.36
CA THR A 208 -14.46 37.93 5.05
C THR A 208 -15.24 37.10 4.03
N GLU A 209 -14.66 36.01 3.57
CA GLU A 209 -15.40 34.87 3.03
C GLU A 209 -15.26 33.75 4.04
N ASN A 210 -16.38 33.33 4.62
CA ASN A 210 -16.46 32.24 5.59
C ASN A 210 -15.66 31.02 5.09
N GLU A 211 -14.59 30.65 5.80
CA GLU A 211 -13.96 29.32 5.72
C GLU A 211 -14.83 28.28 6.43
N ASN A 212 -16.11 28.18 6.02
CA ASN A 212 -16.83 26.93 6.06
C ASN A 212 -16.62 26.30 4.69
N LEU A 213 -15.65 25.38 4.58
CA LEU A 213 -15.60 24.43 3.47
C LEU A 213 -16.98 23.73 3.45
N PRO A 214 -17.82 23.92 2.42
CA PRO A 214 -19.20 23.44 2.48
C PRO A 214 -19.19 21.90 2.56
N GLU A 215 -19.63 21.37 3.69
CA GLU A 215 -20.40 20.14 3.69
C GLU A 215 -21.60 20.36 2.76
N ASP A 216 -21.85 19.40 1.86
CA ASP A 216 -22.94 19.42 0.88
C ASP A 216 -22.86 20.41 -0.30
N GLU A 217 -21.74 20.43 -1.04
CA GLU A 217 -21.88 20.69 -2.48
C GLU A 217 -22.70 19.54 -3.10
N LYS A 218 -23.99 19.82 -3.36
CA LYS A 218 -24.83 19.05 -4.31
C LYS A 218 -23.99 18.69 -5.52
N PRO A 219 -24.09 17.46 -6.07
CA PRO A 219 -23.27 17.06 -7.21
C PRO A 219 -23.57 18.02 -8.36
N VAL A 220 -22.69 19.01 -8.56
CA VAL A 220 -22.66 19.83 -9.76
C VAL A 220 -22.55 18.81 -10.89
N SER A 221 -23.53 18.79 -11.78
CA SER A 221 -23.62 17.85 -12.88
C SER A 221 -22.45 18.11 -13.83
N VAL A 222 -21.31 17.50 -13.51
CA VAL A 222 -20.10 17.57 -14.31
C VAL A 222 -20.47 17.07 -15.70
N SER A 223 -20.23 17.90 -16.71
CA SER A 223 -20.54 17.53 -18.10
C SER A 223 -19.91 16.18 -18.45
N LYS A 224 -20.59 15.35 -19.24
CA LYS A 224 -20.05 14.05 -19.72
C LYS A 224 -18.63 14.21 -20.29
N THR A 225 -18.39 15.30 -21.02
CA THR A 225 -17.08 15.64 -21.60
C THR A 225 -16.02 15.92 -20.52
N GLN A 226 -16.39 16.64 -19.46
CA GLN A 226 -15.50 16.92 -18.34
C GLN A 226 -15.16 15.63 -17.56
N PHE A 227 -16.17 14.77 -17.31
CA PHE A 227 -15.96 13.48 -16.67
C PHE A 227 -15.00 12.58 -17.47
N GLU A 228 -15.17 12.50 -18.79
CA GLU A 228 -14.24 11.76 -19.65
C GLU A 228 -12.83 12.34 -19.65
N LYS A 229 -12.70 13.67 -19.65
CA LYS A 229 -11.39 14.34 -19.57
C LYS A 229 -10.70 14.01 -18.25
N MET A 230 -11.42 14.06 -17.13
CA MET A 230 -10.89 13.67 -15.82
C MET A 230 -10.50 12.20 -15.78
N ARG A 231 -11.32 11.30 -16.35
CA ARG A 231 -11.01 9.87 -16.44
C ARG A 231 -9.72 9.61 -17.23
N LYS A 232 -9.56 10.25 -18.39
CA LYS A 232 -8.33 10.17 -19.20
C LYS A 232 -7.12 10.72 -18.46
N ALA A 233 -7.26 11.82 -17.71
CA ALA A 233 -6.19 12.37 -16.88
C ALA A 233 -5.76 11.37 -15.78
N ARG A 234 -6.71 10.75 -15.06
CA ARG A 234 -6.40 9.72 -14.05
C ARG A 234 -5.70 8.50 -14.65
N GLN A 235 -6.11 8.06 -15.85
CA GLN A 235 -5.48 6.93 -16.53
C GLN A 235 -4.02 7.20 -16.92
N LYS A 236 -3.69 8.45 -17.28
CA LYS A 236 -2.32 8.87 -17.64
C LYS A 236 -1.44 9.20 -16.44
N ALA A 237 -2.04 9.50 -15.29
CA ALA A 237 -1.30 9.88 -14.10
C ALA A 237 -0.37 8.75 -13.63
N LYS A 238 0.86 9.13 -13.29
CA LYS A 238 1.85 8.24 -12.70
C LYS A 238 1.31 7.70 -11.38
N ILE A 239 1.44 6.40 -11.19
CA ILE A 239 1.10 5.75 -9.91
C ILE A 239 2.39 5.68 -9.10
N VAL A 240 2.31 5.99 -7.82
CA VAL A 240 3.44 5.91 -6.89
C VAL A 240 3.05 5.02 -5.72
N THR A 241 4.03 4.26 -5.26
CA THR A 241 3.98 3.53 -3.99
C THR A 241 4.94 4.24 -3.04
N ALA A 242 4.48 4.67 -1.88
CA ALA A 242 5.28 5.39 -0.89
C ALA A 242 4.97 4.91 0.53
N HIS A 243 5.87 5.19 1.47
CA HIS A 243 5.80 4.75 2.87
C HIS A 243 5.68 5.96 3.80
N LEU A 244 4.51 6.59 3.78
CA LEU A 244 4.26 7.90 4.40
C LEU A 244 3.35 7.78 5.62
N ASP A 245 3.45 8.72 6.54
CA ASP A 245 2.46 8.92 7.60
C ASP A 245 1.18 9.49 6.99
N ILE A 246 0.07 8.76 7.10
CA ILE A 246 -1.26 9.15 6.61
C ILE A 246 -2.21 9.52 7.75
N ILE A 247 -1.73 9.50 9.00
CA ILE A 247 -2.50 9.92 10.17
C ILE A 247 -2.55 11.45 10.21
N LYS A 248 -1.39 12.10 10.06
CA LYS A 248 -1.25 13.57 10.12
C LYS A 248 -1.84 14.29 8.91
N ASP A 249 -2.27 15.53 9.13
CA ASP A 249 -2.89 16.39 8.11
C ASP A 249 -1.97 16.70 6.92
N ASP A 250 -0.66 16.81 7.12
CA ASP A 250 0.31 17.16 6.09
C ASP A 250 0.18 16.29 4.83
N PHE A 251 -0.05 14.99 5.00
CA PHE A 251 -0.22 14.07 3.87
C PHE A 251 -1.42 14.43 3.00
N TRP A 252 -2.52 14.84 3.64
CA TRP A 252 -3.81 15.14 3.02
C TRP A 252 -3.84 16.53 2.42
N LEU A 253 -3.29 17.52 3.12
CA LEU A 253 -3.30 18.93 2.71
C LEU A 253 -2.51 19.15 1.41
N VAL A 254 -1.37 18.49 1.24
CA VAL A 254 -0.56 18.60 0.02
C VAL A 254 -1.09 17.75 -1.14
N ARG A 255 -2.17 16.96 -0.92
CA ARG A 255 -2.80 16.06 -1.91
C ARG A 255 -4.33 16.23 -1.98
N PRO A 256 -4.85 17.44 -2.26
CA PRO A 256 -6.29 17.71 -2.21
C PRO A 256 -7.11 16.96 -3.28
N TRP A 257 -6.47 16.42 -4.32
CA TRP A 257 -7.11 15.55 -5.31
C TRP A 257 -7.66 14.24 -4.71
N LEU A 258 -7.12 13.77 -3.57
CA LEU A 258 -7.62 12.57 -2.89
C LEU A 258 -9.03 12.78 -2.36
N ARG A 259 -9.31 13.98 -1.81
CA ARG A 259 -10.64 14.37 -1.31
C ARG A 259 -11.58 14.83 -2.41
N SER A 260 -11.08 15.70 -3.30
CA SER A 260 -11.92 16.33 -4.33
C SER A 260 -12.24 15.39 -5.50
N GLY A 261 -11.45 14.33 -5.70
CA GLY A 261 -11.50 13.46 -6.86
C GLY A 261 -11.08 14.15 -8.17
N LYS A 262 -10.73 15.44 -8.13
CA LYS A 262 -10.30 16.20 -9.32
C LYS A 262 -8.80 15.97 -9.55
N PRO A 263 -8.38 15.50 -10.73
CA PRO A 263 -6.95 15.35 -11.04
C PRO A 263 -6.19 16.66 -10.81
N GLY A 264 -5.05 16.59 -10.13
CA GLY A 264 -4.17 17.74 -9.94
C GLY A 264 -3.38 18.08 -11.22
N ARG A 265 -2.47 19.03 -11.12
CA ARG A 265 -1.52 19.32 -12.20
C ARG A 265 -0.59 18.10 -12.39
N PRO A 266 -0.24 17.69 -13.62
CA PRO A 266 0.77 16.66 -13.83
C PRO A 266 2.09 17.03 -13.15
N VAL A 267 2.85 16.03 -12.69
CA VAL A 267 4.24 16.22 -12.25
C VAL A 267 5.07 16.52 -13.50
N GLU A 268 5.92 17.54 -13.43
CA GLU A 268 6.89 17.89 -14.49
C GLU A 268 7.95 16.80 -14.70
#